data_AF-A0A212JA34-F1
#
_entry.id   AF-A0A212JA34-F1
#
_cell.length_a   1.000
_cell.length_b   1.000
_cell.length_c   1.000
_cell.angle_alpha   90.00
_cell.angle_beta   90.00
_cell.angle_gamma   90.00
#
_symmetry.space_group_name_H-M   'P 1'
#
loop_
_entity.id
_entity.type
_entity.pdbx_description
1 polymer ?
#
loop_
_entity_poly.entity_id
_entity_poly.type
_entity_poly.pdbx_seq_one_letter_code
_entity_poly.pdbx_strand_id
1 'polypeptide(L)' 'MQPDKIENYKHISAPAYGENPELIMEQDTFRYDLTEKIQPNHEIAAVKYFDLEMYKHELAQVPDVLKVFALLKEDCIIL' A
#
# COMPACT_ATOMS: atom_id res chain seq x y z
N MET A 1 2.16 15.06 11.00
CA MET A 1 1.76 14.84 9.59
C MET A 1 1.88 16.17 8.87
N GLN A 2 2.28 16.18 7.60
CA GLN A 2 2.28 17.38 6.75
C GLN A 2 1.05 17.25 5.83
N PRO A 3 -0.15 17.72 6.25
CA PRO A 3 -1.40 17.42 5.56
C PRO A 3 -1.40 17.94 4.12
N ASP A 4 -0.71 19.06 3.89
CA ASP A 4 -0.58 19.71 2.59
C ASP A 4 0.21 18.88 1.56
N LYS A 5 0.89 17.82 2.00
CA LYS A 5 1.65 16.89 1.15
C LYS A 5 0.90 15.60 0.82
N ILE A 6 -0.29 15.40 1.39
CA ILE A 6 -1.07 14.18 1.24
C ILE A 6 -2.23 14.47 0.30
N GLU A 7 -2.32 13.69 -0.78
CA GLU A 7 -3.43 13.77 -1.73
C GLU A 7 -4.34 12.56 -1.53
N ASN A 8 -5.64 12.79 -1.33
CA ASN A 8 -6.63 11.72 -1.31
C ASN A 8 -6.58 10.94 -2.64
N TYR A 9 -6.64 9.62 -2.58
CA TYR A 9 -6.63 8.78 -3.77
C TYR A 9 -7.94 8.02 -3.95
N LYS A 10 -8.07 6.83 -3.34
CA LYS A 10 -9.25 5.98 -3.48
C LYS A 10 -9.60 5.31 -2.15
N HIS A 11 -10.89 5.07 -1.95
CA HIS A 11 -11.38 4.18 -0.91
C HIS A 11 -11.36 2.73 -1.43
N ILE A 12 -10.86 1.79 -0.63
CA ILE A 12 -10.78 0.38 -0.99
C ILE A 12 -11.33 -0.51 0.13
N SER A 13 -11.88 -1.64 -0.29
CA SER A 13 -12.32 -2.74 0.55
C SER A 13 -11.59 -4.02 0.17
N ALA A 14 -10.93 -4.71 1.08
CA ALA A 14 -10.40 -6.06 0.81
C ALA A 14 -10.25 -6.91 2.08
N PRO A 15 -9.99 -8.22 1.94
CA PRO A 15 -9.76 -9.10 3.08
C PRO A 15 -8.50 -8.72 3.87
N ALA A 16 -8.62 -8.70 5.20
CA ALA A 16 -7.51 -8.54 6.12
C ALA A 16 -6.52 -9.71 5.97
N TYR A 17 -5.26 -9.38 5.73
CA TYR A 17 -4.22 -10.40 5.57
C TYR A 17 -3.98 -11.18 6.87
N GLY A 18 -4.11 -12.51 6.81
CA GLY A 18 -3.82 -13.40 7.93
C GLY A 18 -4.97 -13.62 8.92
N GLU A 19 -6.12 -12.97 8.72
CA GLU A 19 -7.30 -13.15 9.57
C GLU A 19 -8.10 -14.42 9.20
N ASN A 20 -8.53 -15.17 10.21
CA ASN A 20 -9.41 -16.33 10.06
C ASN A 20 -10.39 -16.41 11.25
N PRO A 21 -11.71 -16.25 11.06
CA PRO A 21 -12.42 -16.16 9.77
C PRO A 21 -12.09 -14.90 8.97
N GLU A 22 -12.37 -14.93 7.67
CA GLU A 22 -12.12 -13.80 6.77
C GLU A 22 -12.83 -12.54 7.28
N LEU A 23 -12.06 -11.47 7.48
CA LEU A 23 -12.53 -10.15 7.87
C LEU A 23 -12.30 -9.19 6.71
N ILE A 24 -13.34 -8.46 6.29
CA ILE A 24 -13.22 -7.42 5.28
C ILE A 24 -12.88 -6.08 5.96
N MET A 25 -11.88 -5.37 5.42
CA MET A 25 -11.45 -4.07 5.90
C MET A 25 -11.73 -2.99 4.86
N GLU A 26 -12.12 -1.82 5.35
CA GLU A 26 -12.27 -0.59 4.57
C GLU A 26 -11.10 0.35 4.86
N GLN A 27 -10.49 0.92 3.81
CA GLN A 27 -9.30 1.76 3.91
C GLN A 27 -9.39 2.93 2.94
N ASP A 28 -9.05 4.12 3.44
CA ASP A 28 -8.78 5.28 2.60
C ASP A 28 -7.30 5.33 2.25
N THR A 29 -7.00 5.43 0.95
CA THR A 29 -5.63 5.50 0.44
C THR A 29 -5.28 6.92 0.01
N PHE A 30 -3.98 7.23 0.09
CA PHE A 30 -3.46 8.55 -0.21
C PHE A 30 -2.16 8.46 -1.00
N ARG A 31 -1.88 9.48 -1.80
CA ARG A 31 -0.58 9.68 -2.44
C ARG A 31 0.23 10.70 -1.66
N TYR A 32 1.53 10.48 -1.63
CA TYR A 32 2.48 11.34 -0.95
C TYR A 32 3.77 11.42 -1.78
N ASP A 33 4.23 12.64 -2.07
CA ASP A 33 5.53 12.84 -2.72
C ASP A 33 6.65 12.69 -1.68
N LEU A 34 7.30 11.54 -1.72
CA LEU A 34 8.33 11.17 -0.76
C LEU A 34 9.63 11.92 -1.02
N THR A 35 9.83 13.01 -0.28
CA THR A 35 11.06 13.82 -0.33
C THR A 35 12.03 13.50 0.80
N GLU A 36 11.55 12.87 1.88
CA GLU A 36 12.35 12.50 3.05
C GLU A 36 12.93 11.08 2.95
N LYS A 37 14.03 10.82 3.67
CA LYS A 37 14.55 9.46 3.84
C LYS A 37 13.78 8.73 4.94
N ILE A 38 13.05 7.68 4.58
CA ILE A 38 12.37 6.84 5.57
C ILE A 38 13.41 6.05 6.38
N GLN A 39 13.28 6.09 7.71
CA GLN A 39 14.08 5.30 8.64
C GLN A 39 13.15 4.34 9.40
N PRO A 40 13.41 3.02 9.34
CA PRO A 40 12.71 2.05 10.19
C PRO A 40 12.88 2.37 11.68
N ASN A 41 11.93 1.94 12.51
CA ASN A 41 11.92 2.20 13.96
C ASN A 41 11.50 0.93 14.74
N HIS A 42 11.08 1.06 15.99
CA HIS A 42 10.70 -0.09 16.81
C HIS A 42 9.51 -0.91 16.27
N GLU A 43 8.64 -0.33 15.44
CA GLU A 43 7.46 -1.00 14.88
C GLU A 43 7.70 -1.50 13.44
N ILE A 44 8.59 -0.86 12.69
CA ILE A 44 8.90 -1.19 11.29
C ILE A 44 10.31 -1.74 11.22
N ALA A 45 10.46 -3.02 10.87
CA ALA A 45 11.76 -3.68 10.81
C ALA A 45 12.62 -3.25 9.62
N ALA A 46 12.02 -2.98 8.45
CA ALA A 46 12.72 -2.59 7.24
C ALA A 46 11.80 -1.84 6.26
N VAL A 47 12.41 -1.05 5.38
CA VAL A 47 11.73 -0.34 4.29
C VAL A 47 12.33 -0.80 2.97
N LYS A 48 11.48 -1.16 2.02
CA LYS A 48 11.84 -1.58 0.67
C LYS A 48 10.82 -1.00 -0.32
N TYR A 49 11.24 -0.85 -1.57
CA TYR A 49 10.39 -0.39 -2.67
C TYR A 49 10.19 -1.54 -3.65
N PHE A 50 8.98 -1.67 -4.16
CA PHE A 50 8.57 -2.77 -5.03
C PHE A 50 7.86 -2.19 -6.25
N ASP A 51 8.17 -2.75 -7.42
CA ASP A 51 7.17 -2.82 -8.49
C ASP A 51 6.23 -4.03 -8.26
N LEU A 52 5.19 -4.15 -9.08
CA LEU A 52 4.21 -5.21 -8.94
C LEU A 52 4.83 -6.61 -9.09
N GLU A 53 5.79 -6.78 -10.00
CA GLU A 53 6.41 -8.09 -10.23
C GLU A 53 7.31 -8.49 -9.05
N MET A 54 8.10 -7.57 -8.51
CA MET A 54 8.86 -7.79 -7.29
C MET A 54 7.94 -8.14 -6.12
N TYR A 55 6.84 -7.39 -5.94
CA TYR A 55 5.92 -7.64 -4.83
C TYR A 55 5.29 -9.03 -4.90
N LYS A 56 4.93 -9.53 -6.09
CA LYS A 56 4.38 -10.88 -6.31
C LYS A 56 5.29 -12.03 -5.86
N HIS A 57 6.58 -11.77 -5.63
CA HIS A 57 7.53 -12.77 -5.13
C HIS A 57 7.69 -12.74 -3.60
N GLU A 58 7.12 -11.75 -2.91
CA GLU A 58 7.15 -11.69 -1.45
C GLU A 58 6.25 -12.77 -0.83
N LEU A 59 6.69 -13.31 0.32
CA LEU A 59 5.93 -14.32 1.06
C LEU A 59 4.59 -13.76 1.57
N ALA A 60 4.59 -12.48 1.94
CA ALA A 60 3.41 -11.77 2.40
C ALA A 60 2.76 -11.01 1.23
N GLN A 61 1.73 -11.61 0.65
CA GLN A 61 0.87 -11.00 -0.37
C GLN A 61 -0.37 -10.41 0.31
N VAL A 62 -0.32 -9.12 0.65
CA VAL A 62 -1.45 -8.42 1.28
C VAL A 62 -2.48 -8.04 0.21
N PRO A 63 -3.75 -8.47 0.32
CA PRO A 63 -4.78 -8.21 -0.70
C PRO A 63 -4.96 -6.73 -1.04
N ASP A 64 -4.95 -5.85 -0.04
CA ASP A 64 -5.08 -4.40 -0.21
C ASP A 64 -3.97 -3.82 -1.11
N VAL A 65 -2.73 -4.29 -0.95
CA VAL A 65 -1.58 -3.81 -1.75
C VAL A 65 -1.75 -4.19 -3.21
N LEU A 66 -2.15 -5.43 -3.50
CA LEU A 66 -2.43 -5.89 -4.87
C LEU A 66 -3.59 -5.12 -5.51
N LYS A 67 -4.63 -4.81 -4.72
CA LYS A 67 -5.75 -3.97 -5.17
C LYS A 67 -5.29 -2.56 -5.52
N VAL A 68 -4.43 -1.95 -4.71
CA VAL A 68 -3.86 -0.62 -5.00
C VAL A 68 -2.99 -0.65 -6.26
N PHE A 69 -2.16 -1.68 -6.46
CA PHE A 69 -1.40 -1.84 -7.72
C PHE A 69 -2.31 -1.88 -8.96
N ALA A 70 -3.43 -2.62 -8.89
CA ALA A 70 -4.39 -2.67 -9.99
C ALA A 70 -5.02 -1.29 -10.28
N LEU A 71 -5.41 -0.55 -9.24
CA LEU A 71 -5.98 0.80 -9.38
C LEU A 71 -4.98 1.80 -9.95
N LEU A 72 -3.72 1.77 -9.50
CA LEU A 72 -2.66 2.65 -9.99
C LEU A 72 -2.36 2.40 -11.47
N LYS A 73 -2.43 1.13 -11.91
CA LYS A 73 -2.26 0.75 -13.31
C LYS A 73 -3.45 1.19 -14.17
N GLU A 74 -4.68 1.02 -13.67
CA GLU A 74 -5.90 1.51 -14.32
C GLU A 74 -5.86 3.03 -14.54
N ASP A 75 -5.42 3.77 -13.54
CA ASP A 75 -5.28 5.23 -13.61
C ASP A 75 -4.02 5.69 -14.35
N CYS A 76 -3.25 4.75 -14.94
CA CYS A 76 -2.02 5.02 -15.70
C CYS A 76 -0.94 5.78 -14.90
N ILE A 77 -0.92 5.61 -13.58
CA ILE A 77 0.10 6.18 -12.68
C ILE A 77 1.37 5.32 -12.69
N ILE A 78 1.20 4.00 -12.84
CA ILE A 78 2.28 3.02 -12.99
C ILE A 78 2.05 2.16 -14.23
N LEU A 79 3.11 1.52 -14.73
CA LEU A 79 3.09 0.69 -15.94
C LEU A 79 2.77 -0.78 -15.66
#